data_AF-A0AAE4R4I2-F1
#
_entry.id   AF-A0AAE4R4I2-F1
#
_cell.length_a   1.000
_cell.length_b   1.000
_cell.length_c   1.000
_cell.angle_alpha   90.00
_cell.angle_beta   90.00
_cell.angle_gamma   90.00
#
_symmetry.space_group_name_H-M   'P 1'
#
loop_
_entity.id
_entity.type
_entity.pdbx_description
1 polymer ?
#
loop_
_entity_poly.entity_id
_entity_poly.type
_entity_poly.pdbx_seq_one_letter_code
_entity_poly.pdbx_strand_id
1 'polypeptide(L)'
;MTSFGDLLGPQPVLLTGDDDAESDLLNGAVPAEVAAAHPTASIAWAYLAEAALETSTAAGEAGDTGAVIAAYAYARTGYHRGLDQLRRHGWKGFGPVPWSHEPNRGFLRCVGALARAAELIGEEDEHLRCLDLLNDSDPRAAAELGLV
;
A
#
# COMPACT_ATOMS: atom_id res chain seq x y z
N MET A 1 -12.50 15.65 17.50
CA MET A 1 -13.39 14.57 17.04
C MET A 1 -14.14 15.08 15.82
N THR A 2 -13.48 15.11 14.67
CA THR A 2 -14.10 15.54 13.41
C THR A 2 -14.84 14.34 12.83
N SER A 3 -16.14 14.53 12.67
CA SER A 3 -17.09 13.54 12.16
C SER A 3 -16.73 13.17 10.72
N PHE A 4 -16.47 11.88 10.45
CA PHE A 4 -16.51 11.32 9.10
C PHE A 4 -17.96 11.41 8.59
N GLY A 5 -18.28 12.53 7.97
CA GLY A 5 -19.63 12.87 7.56
C GLY A 5 -19.75 14.34 7.21
N ASP A 6 -18.84 14.84 6.37
CA ASP A 6 -19.21 15.98 5.54
C ASP A 6 -20.18 15.42 4.49
N LEU A 7 -21.48 15.64 4.68
CA LEU A 7 -22.60 15.10 3.89
C LEU A 7 -22.57 15.52 2.40
N LEU A 8 -21.52 16.21 1.97
CA LEU A 8 -21.28 16.70 0.62
C LEU A 8 -20.01 16.10 -0.04
N GLY A 9 -19.19 15.35 0.71
CA GLY A 9 -17.97 14.72 0.19
C GLY A 9 -18.22 13.37 -0.50
N PRO A 10 -17.28 12.89 -1.35
CA PRO A 10 -17.34 11.54 -1.90
C PRO A 10 -17.41 10.51 -0.77
N GLN A 11 -18.28 9.50 -0.95
CA GLN A 11 -18.43 8.43 0.04
C GLN A 11 -17.15 7.59 0.14
N PRO A 12 -16.80 7.08 1.32
CA PRO A 12 -15.66 6.18 1.49
C PRO A 12 -15.78 4.94 0.61
N VAL A 13 -14.68 4.56 -0.03
CA VAL A 13 -14.58 3.30 -0.76
C VAL A 13 -14.00 2.24 0.16
N LEU A 14 -14.75 1.15 0.31
CA LEU A 14 -14.40 0.00 1.14
C LEU A 14 -14.16 -1.19 0.22
N LEU A 15 -12.92 -1.65 0.13
CA LEU A 15 -12.59 -2.85 -0.63
C LEU A 15 -13.16 -4.10 0.05
N THR A 16 -13.48 -5.11 -0.74
CA THR A 16 -13.92 -6.41 -0.20
C THR A 16 -12.77 -7.24 0.35
N GLY A 17 -11.54 -7.04 -0.14
CA GLY A 17 -10.40 -7.88 0.19
C GLY A 17 -10.35 -9.15 -0.65
N ASP A 18 -9.45 -10.06 -0.26
CA ASP A 18 -9.32 -11.42 -0.78
C ASP A 18 -9.09 -12.34 0.43
N ASP A 19 -10.18 -12.88 0.97
CA ASP A 19 -10.18 -13.64 2.24
C ASP A 19 -9.20 -14.82 2.22
N ASP A 20 -9.04 -15.48 1.06
CA ASP A 20 -8.12 -16.60 0.90
C ASP A 20 -6.67 -16.11 0.95
N ALA A 21 -6.33 -15.05 0.23
CA ALA A 21 -4.98 -14.45 0.28
C ALA A 21 -4.64 -13.93 1.68
N GLU A 22 -5.60 -13.29 2.35
CA GLU A 22 -5.44 -12.76 3.71
C GLU A 22 -5.26 -13.90 4.71
N SER A 23 -6.06 -14.95 4.62
CA SER A 23 -5.93 -16.17 5.43
C SER A 23 -4.58 -16.84 5.22
N ASP A 24 -4.13 -17.02 3.98
CA ASP A 24 -2.84 -17.64 3.68
C ASP A 24 -1.68 -16.87 4.31
N LEU A 25 -1.67 -15.53 4.18
CA LEU A 25 -0.66 -14.66 4.80
C LEU A 25 -0.71 -14.73 6.33
N LEU A 26 -1.90 -14.72 6.93
CA LEU A 26 -2.08 -14.86 8.38
C LEU A 26 -1.58 -16.22 8.90
N ASN A 27 -1.68 -17.27 8.08
CA ASN A 27 -1.17 -18.60 8.38
C ASN A 27 0.32 -18.79 8.02
N GLY A 28 1.01 -17.73 7.60
CA GLY A 28 2.45 -17.74 7.33
C GLY A 28 2.86 -18.31 5.98
N ALA A 29 1.95 -18.36 5.00
CA ALA A 29 2.29 -18.68 3.62
C ALA A 29 3.30 -17.68 3.05
N VAL A 30 4.13 -18.14 2.10
CA VAL A 30 5.16 -17.29 1.49
C VAL A 30 4.49 -16.22 0.62
N PRO A 31 4.73 -14.91 0.85
CA PRO A 31 4.05 -13.85 0.11
C PRO A 31 4.17 -13.94 -1.41
N ALA A 32 5.29 -14.46 -1.93
CA ALA A 32 5.49 -14.67 -3.36
C ALA A 32 4.53 -15.73 -3.94
N GLU A 33 4.26 -16.80 -3.19
CA GLU A 33 3.31 -17.84 -3.59
C GLU A 33 1.88 -17.31 -3.53
N VAL A 34 1.54 -16.56 -2.47
CA VAL A 34 0.23 -15.90 -2.34
C VAL A 34 0.01 -14.90 -3.46
N ALA A 35 1.00 -14.05 -3.80
CA ALA A 35 0.88 -13.11 -4.91
C ALA A 35 0.73 -13.82 -6.27
N ALA A 36 1.33 -15.01 -6.45
CA ALA A 36 1.15 -15.80 -7.67
C ALA A 36 -0.24 -16.43 -7.77
N ALA A 37 -0.80 -16.92 -6.66
CA ALA A 37 -2.13 -17.50 -6.59
C ALA A 37 -3.25 -16.44 -6.62
N HIS A 38 -3.01 -15.29 -5.99
CA HIS A 38 -3.94 -14.17 -5.81
C HIS A 38 -3.36 -12.87 -6.37
N PRO A 39 -3.08 -12.77 -7.69
CA PRO A 39 -2.33 -11.65 -8.28
C PRO A 39 -3.05 -10.29 -8.19
N THR A 40 -4.34 -10.29 -7.89
CA THR A 40 -5.11 -9.07 -7.66
C THR A 40 -5.08 -8.57 -6.23
N ALA A 41 -4.67 -9.39 -5.25
CA ALA A 41 -4.68 -9.04 -3.83
C ALA A 41 -3.51 -8.11 -3.48
N SER A 42 -3.77 -6.81 -3.32
CA SER A 42 -2.73 -5.82 -2.98
C SER A 42 -1.96 -6.17 -1.72
N ILE A 43 -2.59 -6.85 -0.77
CA ILE A 43 -1.96 -7.25 0.49
C ILE A 43 -0.73 -8.13 0.28
N ALA A 44 -0.77 -9.13 -0.62
CA ALA A 44 0.39 -9.98 -0.89
C ALA A 44 1.57 -9.19 -1.48
N TRP A 45 1.27 -8.22 -2.35
CA TRP A 45 2.26 -7.30 -2.90
C TRP A 45 2.85 -6.35 -1.86
N ALA A 46 2.04 -5.91 -0.88
CA ALA A 46 2.52 -5.11 0.24
C ALA A 46 3.54 -5.89 1.09
N TYR A 47 3.25 -7.15 1.43
CA TYR A 47 4.19 -8.02 2.15
C TYR A 47 5.51 -8.20 1.38
N LEU A 48 5.44 -8.40 0.06
CA LEU A 48 6.65 -8.50 -0.77
C LEU A 48 7.46 -7.20 -0.77
N ALA A 49 6.80 -6.05 -0.88
CA ALA A 49 7.46 -4.75 -0.90
C ALA A 49 8.15 -4.44 0.44
N GLU A 50 7.45 -4.69 1.55
CA GLU A 50 7.98 -4.46 2.89
C GLU A 50 9.15 -5.38 3.21
N ALA A 51 9.05 -6.68 2.88
CA ALA A 51 10.16 -7.62 3.08
C ALA A 51 11.41 -7.24 2.26
N ALA A 52 11.22 -6.69 1.05
CA ALA A 52 12.31 -6.18 0.24
C ALA A 52 12.93 -4.90 0.84
N LEU A 53 12.13 -3.99 1.40
CA LEU A 53 12.64 -2.83 2.16
C LEU A 53 13.43 -3.26 3.40
N GLU A 54 12.92 -4.23 4.15
CA GLU A 54 13.61 -4.82 5.32
C GLU A 54 14.94 -5.46 4.92
N THR A 55 14.99 -6.13 3.77
CA THR A 55 16.23 -6.68 3.23
C THR A 55 17.23 -5.57 2.93
N SER A 56 16.78 -4.46 2.34
CA SER A 56 17.65 -3.30 2.11
C SER A 56 18.18 -2.71 3.40
N THR A 57 17.36 -2.54 4.44
CA THR A 57 17.81 -1.97 5.72
C THR A 57 18.77 -2.89 6.46
N ALA A 58 18.58 -4.21 6.35
CA ALA A 58 19.48 -5.21 6.93
C ALA A 58 20.88 -5.24 6.28
N ALA A 59 21.05 -4.72 5.06
CA ALA A 59 22.33 -4.67 4.35
C ALA A 59 23.31 -3.60 4.88
N GLY A 60 22.93 -2.83 5.91
CA GLY A 60 23.78 -1.84 6.57
C GLY A 60 23.73 -0.46 5.90
N GLU A 61 24.72 0.39 6.19
CA GLU A 61 24.71 1.83 5.80
C GLU A 61 24.59 2.07 4.29
N ALA A 62 25.09 1.14 3.47
CA ALA A 62 25.00 1.25 2.01
C ALA A 62 23.60 0.86 1.47
N GLY A 63 22.80 0.13 2.25
CA GLY A 63 21.58 -0.52 1.79
C GLY A 63 21.83 -1.56 0.69
N ASP A 64 20.75 -2.23 0.24
CA ASP A 64 20.77 -3.03 -0.99
C ASP A 64 19.87 -2.35 -2.02
N THR A 65 20.49 -1.61 -2.95
CA THR A 65 19.76 -0.93 -4.03
C THR A 65 18.91 -1.91 -4.84
N GLY A 66 19.36 -3.15 -5.04
CA GLY A 66 18.57 -4.17 -5.74
C GLY A 66 17.29 -4.50 -4.97
N ALA A 67 17.38 -4.61 -3.64
CA ALA A 67 16.23 -4.82 -2.77
C ALA A 67 15.28 -3.60 -2.75
N VAL A 68 15.81 -2.37 -2.77
CA VAL A 68 14.97 -1.16 -2.91
C VAL A 68 14.22 -1.15 -4.24
N ILE A 69 14.88 -1.49 -5.35
CA ILE A 69 14.23 -1.58 -6.66
C ILE A 69 13.19 -2.69 -6.71
N ALA A 70 13.45 -3.84 -6.07
CA ALA A 70 12.45 -4.91 -5.93
C ALA A 70 11.23 -4.43 -5.12
N ALA A 71 11.45 -3.77 -3.98
CA ALA A 71 10.38 -3.19 -3.18
C ALA A 71 9.52 -2.21 -3.97
N TYR A 72 10.16 -1.31 -4.71
CA TYR A 72 9.49 -0.35 -5.58
C TYR A 72 8.60 -1.06 -6.62
N ALA A 73 9.12 -2.10 -7.28
CA ALA A 73 8.38 -2.87 -8.29
C ALA A 73 7.17 -3.62 -7.70
N TYR A 74 7.34 -4.25 -6.53
CA TYR A 74 6.26 -4.92 -5.82
C TYR A 74 5.18 -3.92 -5.35
N ALA A 75 5.62 -2.82 -4.73
CA ALA A 75 4.74 -1.77 -4.23
C ALA A 75 3.92 -1.15 -5.37
N ARG A 76 4.56 -0.80 -6.48
CA ARG A 76 3.88 -0.26 -7.66
C ARG A 76 2.89 -1.26 -8.26
N THR A 77 3.22 -2.55 -8.27
CA THR A 77 2.29 -3.59 -8.72
C THR A 77 1.05 -3.63 -7.83
N GLY A 78 1.20 -3.77 -6.52
CA GLY A 78 0.08 -3.83 -5.58
C GLY A 78 -0.73 -2.54 -5.49
N TYR A 79 -0.09 -1.39 -5.63
CA TYR A 79 -0.73 -0.08 -5.80
C TYR A 79 -1.66 -0.08 -7.02
N HIS A 80 -1.17 -0.49 -8.20
CA HIS A 80 -1.99 -0.55 -9.41
C HIS A 80 -3.14 -1.56 -9.30
N ARG A 81 -2.92 -2.73 -8.69
CA ARG A 81 -4.00 -3.69 -8.42
C ARG A 81 -5.08 -3.09 -7.53
N GLY A 82 -4.68 -2.36 -6.49
CA GLY A 82 -5.60 -1.68 -5.58
C GLY A 82 -6.37 -0.56 -6.28
N LEU A 83 -5.72 0.24 -7.13
CA LEU A 83 -6.39 1.24 -7.96
C LEU A 83 -7.48 0.64 -8.85
N ASP A 84 -7.21 -0.52 -9.47
CA ASP A 84 -8.19 -1.20 -10.31
C ASP A 84 -9.39 -1.69 -9.49
N GLN A 85 -9.15 -2.21 -8.28
CA GLN A 85 -10.23 -2.59 -7.36
C GLN A 85 -11.03 -1.38 -6.89
N LEU A 86 -10.36 -0.30 -6.48
CA LEU A 86 -11.01 0.94 -6.05
C LEU A 86 -11.92 1.51 -7.15
N ARG A 87 -11.44 1.53 -8.40
CA ARG A 87 -12.24 1.99 -9.56
C ARG A 87 -13.48 1.14 -9.79
N ARG A 88 -13.38 -0.18 -9.62
CA ARG A 88 -14.53 -1.10 -9.69
C ARG A 88 -15.54 -0.83 -8.56
N HIS A 89 -15.07 -0.37 -7.41
CA HIS A 89 -15.90 0.04 -6.27
C HIS A 89 -16.30 1.53 -6.31
N GLY A 90 -16.18 2.19 -7.47
CA GLY A 90 -16.72 3.53 -7.69
C GLY A 90 -15.74 4.67 -7.42
N TRP A 91 -14.50 4.39 -6.99
CA TRP A 91 -13.48 5.43 -6.78
C TRP A 91 -13.12 6.13 -8.09
N LYS A 92 -13.09 7.46 -8.08
CA LYS A 92 -12.88 8.29 -9.29
C LYS A 92 -11.50 8.95 -9.35
N GLY A 93 -10.54 8.45 -8.58
CA GLY A 93 -9.21 9.04 -8.48
C GLY A 93 -9.04 9.98 -7.29
N PHE A 94 -10.08 10.17 -6.47
CA PHE A 94 -10.07 10.98 -5.26
C PHE A 94 -11.12 10.47 -4.28
N GLY A 95 -10.99 10.87 -3.02
CA GLY A 95 -11.93 10.56 -1.96
C GLY A 95 -11.45 9.44 -1.03
N PRO A 96 -12.15 9.26 0.10
CA PRO A 96 -11.62 8.53 1.24
C PRO A 96 -11.48 7.02 0.98
N VAL A 97 -10.33 6.48 1.39
CA VAL A 97 -10.02 5.04 1.46
C VAL A 97 -9.52 4.77 2.87
N PRO A 98 -10.42 4.53 3.84
CA PRO A 98 -10.07 4.55 5.26
C PRO A 98 -9.11 3.43 5.68
N TRP A 99 -8.07 3.76 6.45
CA TRP A 99 -7.14 2.80 7.05
C TRP A 99 -7.82 1.86 8.06
N SER A 100 -8.87 2.36 8.72
CA SER A 100 -9.64 1.58 9.69
C SER A 100 -10.39 0.40 9.06
N HIS A 101 -10.59 0.40 7.74
CA HIS A 101 -11.14 -0.75 7.02
C HIS A 101 -10.00 -1.67 6.58
N GLU A 102 -9.89 -2.84 7.19
CA GLU A 102 -8.75 -3.74 7.01
C GLU A 102 -8.45 -4.12 5.55
N PRO A 103 -9.44 -4.47 4.70
CA PRO A 103 -9.20 -4.73 3.28
C PRO A 103 -8.56 -3.59 2.48
N ASN A 104 -8.68 -2.33 2.94
CA ASN A 104 -8.01 -1.20 2.29
C ASN A 104 -6.51 -1.16 2.59
N ARG A 105 -6.06 -1.79 3.69
CA ARG A 105 -4.68 -1.68 4.16
C ARG A 105 -3.68 -2.28 3.18
N GLY A 106 -4.03 -3.31 2.42
CA GLY A 106 -3.15 -3.84 1.38
C GLY A 106 -2.77 -2.79 0.34
N PHE A 107 -3.75 -2.01 -0.14
CA PHE A 107 -3.51 -0.89 -1.05
C PHE A 107 -2.68 0.22 -0.39
N LEU A 108 -3.08 0.67 0.81
CA LEU A 108 -2.41 1.77 1.51
C LEU A 108 -0.95 1.42 1.88
N ARG A 109 -0.69 0.18 2.31
CA ARG A 109 0.65 -0.34 2.56
C ARG A 109 1.51 -0.35 1.30
N CYS A 110 0.96 -0.72 0.14
CA CYS A 110 1.68 -0.58 -1.14
C CYS A 110 2.04 0.87 -1.44
N VAL A 111 1.15 1.84 -1.20
CA VAL A 111 1.45 3.27 -1.41
C VAL A 111 2.56 3.74 -0.44
N GLY A 112 2.50 3.32 0.84
CA GLY A 112 3.54 3.66 1.80
C GLY A 112 4.89 3.03 1.50
N ALA A 113 4.92 1.77 1.08
CA ALA A 113 6.14 1.11 0.65
C ALA A 113 6.71 1.76 -0.62
N LEU A 114 5.86 2.20 -1.54
CA LEU A 114 6.27 2.96 -2.73
C LEU A 114 6.88 4.31 -2.35
N ALA A 115 6.27 5.03 -1.40
CA ALA A 115 6.80 6.30 -0.88
C ALA A 115 8.21 6.13 -0.30
N ARG A 116 8.43 5.09 0.53
CA ARG A 116 9.74 4.78 1.11
C ARG A 116 10.77 4.39 0.04
N ALA A 117 10.37 3.52 -0.89
CA ALA A 117 11.28 3.09 -1.95
C ALA A 117 11.68 4.24 -2.87
N ALA A 118 10.73 5.13 -3.21
CA ALA A 118 10.98 6.35 -3.99
C ALA A 118 11.95 7.30 -3.29
N GLU A 119 11.79 7.52 -1.98
CA GLU A 119 12.71 8.31 -1.17
C GLU A 119 14.14 7.74 -1.21
N LEU A 120 14.28 6.43 -0.99
CA LEU A 120 15.58 5.75 -0.97
C LEU A 120 16.33 5.82 -2.30
N ILE A 121 15.64 5.92 -3.44
CA ILE A 121 16.26 6.10 -4.77
C ILE A 121 16.36 7.56 -5.22
N GLY A 122 15.89 8.51 -4.40
CA GLY A 122 15.92 9.94 -4.71
C GLY A 122 14.86 10.41 -5.71
N GLU A 123 13.76 9.68 -5.89
CA GLU A 123 12.62 10.09 -6.72
C GLU A 123 11.61 10.90 -5.90
N GLU A 124 11.97 12.15 -5.59
CA GLU A 124 11.19 13.04 -4.71
C GLU A 124 9.74 13.25 -5.18
N ASP A 125 9.52 13.44 -6.48
CA ASP A 125 8.19 13.65 -7.04
C ASP A 125 7.23 12.49 -6.75
N GLU A 126 7.70 11.24 -6.86
CA GLU A 126 6.86 10.07 -6.58
C GLU A 126 6.64 9.88 -5.08
N HIS A 127 7.66 10.15 -4.26
CA HIS A 127 7.53 10.14 -2.80
C HIS A 127 6.43 11.10 -2.34
N LEU A 128 6.49 12.36 -2.78
CA LEU A 128 5.50 13.38 -2.41
C LEU A 128 4.09 13.01 -2.90
N ARG A 129 3.96 12.54 -4.15
CA ARG A 129 2.66 12.08 -4.69
C ARG A 129 2.07 10.92 -3.89
N CYS A 130 2.89 10.01 -3.36
CA CYS A 130 2.42 8.93 -2.50
C CYS A 130 1.94 9.46 -1.14
N LEU A 131 2.65 10.42 -0.55
CA LEU A 131 2.23 11.05 0.71
C LEU A 131 0.92 11.83 0.55
N ASP A 132 0.78 12.60 -0.52
CA ASP A 132 -0.46 13.32 -0.85
C ASP A 132 -1.62 12.33 -1.00
N LEU A 133 -1.43 11.23 -1.75
CA LEU A 133 -2.44 10.21 -1.92
C LEU A 133 -2.84 9.53 -0.60
N LEU A 134 -1.88 9.25 0.29
CA LEU A 134 -2.16 8.68 1.61
C LEU A 134 -2.98 9.66 2.46
N ASN A 135 -2.59 10.94 2.48
CA ASN A 135 -3.30 11.97 3.24
C ASN A 135 -4.72 12.20 2.71
N ASP A 136 -4.90 12.21 1.39
CA ASP A 136 -6.22 12.32 0.74
C ASP A 136 -7.11 11.07 0.98
N SER A 137 -6.48 9.90 1.13
CA SER A 137 -7.17 8.63 1.39
C SER A 137 -7.63 8.52 2.85
N ASP A 138 -6.70 8.68 3.80
CA ASP A 138 -6.93 8.74 5.24
C ASP A 138 -5.74 9.48 5.89
N PRO A 139 -5.95 10.66 6.52
CA PRO A 139 -4.88 11.43 7.15
C PRO A 139 -4.09 10.69 8.23
N ARG A 140 -4.60 9.56 8.74
CA ARG A 140 -3.88 8.72 9.71
C ARG A 140 -2.95 7.71 9.05
N ALA A 141 -3.15 7.39 7.77
CA ALA A 141 -2.45 6.29 7.10
C ALA A 141 -0.93 6.51 7.09
N ALA A 142 -0.46 7.74 6.86
CA ALA A 142 0.99 8.03 6.88
C ALA A 142 1.61 7.73 8.24
N ALA A 143 0.95 8.09 9.34
CA ALA A 143 1.43 7.83 10.70
C ALA A 143 1.39 6.32 11.04
N GLU A 144 0.32 5.63 10.67
CA GLU A 144 0.18 4.17 10.84
C GLU A 144 1.25 3.39 10.05
N LEU A 145 1.69 3.95 8.92
CA LEU A 145 2.76 3.43 8.08
C LEU A 145 4.15 3.95 8.48
N GLY A 146 4.28 4.75 9.55
CA GLY A 146 5.54 5.29 10.04
C GLY A 146 6.29 6.18 9.03
N LEU A 147 5.56 6.99 8.26
CA LEU A 147 6.11 7.95 7.29
C LEU A 147 6.20 9.38 7.86
N VAL A 148 5.63 9.62 9.05
CA VAL A 148 5.61 10.91 9.76
C VAL A 148 5.77 10.70 11.26
#